data_AF-A0AAW4VX87-F1
#
_entry.id   AF-A0AAW4VX87-F1
#
_cell.length_a   1.000
_cell.length_b   1.000
_cell.length_c   1.000
_cell.angle_alpha   90.00
_cell.angle_beta   90.00
_cell.angle_gamma   90.00
#
_symmetry.space_group_name_H-M   'P 1'
#
loop_
_entity.id
_entity.type
_entity.pdbx_description
1 polymer ?
#
loop_
_entity_poly.entity_id
_entity_poly.type
_entity_poly.pdbx_seq_one_letter_code
_entity_poly.pdbx_strand_id
1 'polypeptide(L)'
;THTRLTGHPMEIFLSPDILGRTLNGLGKPIDGLGPIVSDVKRNVNGLPLNPVRREYPRNFICTGISAIDGLMTLIRGQKLPIFSGNGLPHD
;
A
#
# COMPACT_ATOMS: atom_id res chain seq x y z
N THR A 1 22.86 -24.52 13.01
CA THR A 1 21.95 -23.36 12.93
C THR A 1 20.72 -23.67 13.76
N HIS A 2 20.33 -22.78 14.69
CA HIS A 2 19.17 -22.98 15.55
C HIS A 2 17.95 -22.30 14.91
N THR A 3 16.85 -23.02 14.72
CA THR A 3 15.63 -22.52 14.09
C THR A 3 14.56 -22.30 15.16
N ARG A 4 13.87 -21.15 15.13
CA ARG A 4 12.74 -20.85 16.02
C ARG A 4 11.49 -20.61 15.19
N LEU A 5 10.45 -21.39 15.45
CA LEU A 5 9.12 -21.20 14.86
C LEU A 5 8.34 -20.21 15.73
N THR A 6 7.72 -19.21 15.11
CA THR A 6 6.96 -18.16 15.80
C THR A 6 5.51 -18.53 16.09
N GLY A 7 4.95 -19.53 15.39
CA GLY A 7 3.57 -20.01 15.59
C GLY A 7 2.48 -19.08 15.07
N HIS A 8 2.85 -17.95 14.48
CA HIS A 8 1.95 -16.99 13.85
C HIS A 8 2.51 -16.57 12.48
N PRO A 9 1.65 -16.14 11.54
CA PRO A 9 2.08 -15.63 10.24
C PRO A 9 2.91 -14.35 10.38
N MET A 10 3.41 -13.84 9.25
CA MET A 10 4.06 -12.54 9.19
C MET A 10 3.05 -11.44 9.50
N GLU A 11 3.35 -10.64 10.51
CA GLU A 11 2.52 -9.53 10.96
C GLU A 11 3.34 -8.24 10.98
N ILE A 12 2.67 -7.11 10.73
CA ILE A 12 3.24 -5.78 10.82
C ILE A 12 2.48 -4.96 11.87
N PHE A 13 3.24 -4.11 12.56
CA PHE A 13 2.72 -3.11 13.49
C PHE A 13 2.13 -1.94 12.71
N LEU A 14 0.92 -1.52 13.07
CA LEU A 14 0.20 -0.42 12.41
C LEU A 14 -0.08 0.70 13.42
N SER A 15 0.32 1.92 13.07
CA SER A 15 -0.04 3.14 13.79
C SER A 15 -0.30 4.26 12.77
N PRO A 16 -1.17 5.24 13.08
CA PRO A 16 -1.21 6.51 12.34
C PRO A 16 0.17 7.19 12.23
N ASP A 17 1.06 6.95 13.20
CA ASP A 17 2.42 7.50 13.26
C ASP A 17 3.36 6.95 12.16
N ILE A 18 2.89 5.99 11.36
CA ILE A 18 3.62 5.49 10.18
C ILE A 18 3.64 6.54 9.07
N LEU A 19 2.65 7.45 9.03
CA LEU A 19 2.59 8.49 8.01
C LEU A 19 3.82 9.40 8.11
N GLY A 20 4.58 9.50 7.02
CA GLY A 20 5.82 10.28 6.95
C GLY A 20 7.09 9.53 7.40
N ARG A 21 6.97 8.28 7.85
CA ARG A 21 8.13 7.42 8.17
C ARG A 21 8.60 6.66 6.93
N THR A 22 9.89 6.32 6.90
CA THR A 22 10.46 5.50 5.83
C THR A 22 10.74 4.09 6.35
N LEU A 23 10.11 3.09 5.75
CA LEU A 23 10.23 1.68 6.13
C LEU A 23 10.96 0.88 5.05
N ASN A 24 11.65 -0.19 5.45
CA ASN A 24 12.15 -1.19 4.52
C ASN A 24 11.06 -2.19 4.11
N GLY A 25 11.39 -3.12 3.19
CA GLY A 25 10.45 -4.15 2.72
C GLY A 25 9.98 -5.16 3.78
N LEU A 26 10.57 -5.16 4.99
CA LEU A 26 10.14 -5.97 6.14
C LEU A 26 9.34 -5.15 7.16
N GLY A 27 9.06 -3.88 6.88
CA GLY A 27 8.31 -2.99 7.78
C GLY A 27 9.12 -2.38 8.92
N LYS A 28 10.46 -2.46 8.90
CA LYS A 28 11.31 -1.82 9.91
C LYS A 28 11.64 -0.38 9.52
N PRO A 29 11.57 0.60 10.43
CA PRO A 29 12.00 1.96 10.16
C PRO A 29 13.48 2.04 9.79
N ILE A 30 13.78 2.80 8.73
CA ILE A 30 15.14 3.10 8.26
C ILE A 30 15.49 4.59 8.32
N ASP A 31 14.60 5.39 8.90
CA ASP A 31 14.73 6.85 9.03
C ASP A 31 15.51 7.31 10.28
N GLY A 32 15.92 6.38 11.16
CA GLY A 32 16.67 6.71 12.38
C GLY A 32 15.83 7.32 13.50
N LEU A 33 14.51 7.44 13.35
CA LEU A 33 13.60 8.07 14.33
C LEU A 33 13.12 7.10 15.43
N GLY A 34 13.79 5.96 15.60
CA GLY A 34 13.42 4.92 16.57
C GLY A 34 12.26 4.02 16.11
N PRO A 35 11.85 3.04 16.96
CA PRO A 35 10.81 2.08 16.61
C PRO A 35 9.41 2.71 16.61
N ILE A 36 8.52 2.19 15.77
CA ILE A 36 7.09 2.53 15.82
C ILE A 36 6.48 1.72 16.96
N VAL A 37 5.97 2.40 17.99
CA VAL A 37 5.23 1.78 19.09
C VAL A 37 3.77 1.68 18.67
N SER A 38 3.23 0.47 18.61
CA SER A 38 1.80 0.28 18.35
C SER A 38 1.32 -1.03 18.96
N ASP A 39 0.08 -1.03 19.43
CA ASP A 39 -0.58 -2.22 19.96
C ASP A 39 -1.31 -3.03 18.87
N VAL A 40 -1.46 -2.44 17.68
CA VAL A 40 -2.18 -3.06 16.57
C VAL A 40 -1.21 -3.81 15.67
N LYS A 41 -1.33 -5.14 15.67
CA LYS A 41 -0.68 -6.02 14.69
C LYS A 41 -1.69 -6.54 13.68
N ARG A 42 -1.29 -6.60 12.42
CA ARG A 42 -2.11 -7.19 11.34
C ARG A 42 -1.28 -8.11 10.46
N ASN A 43 -1.90 -9.20 10.02
CA ASN A 43 -1.35 -10.12 9.03
C ASN A 43 -1.21 -9.41 7.67
N VAL A 44 -0.03 -9.55 7.06
CA VAL A 44 0.32 -8.93 5.78
C VAL A 44 -0.53 -9.44 4.61
N ASN A 45 -1.04 -10.66 4.70
CA ASN A 45 -1.88 -11.25 3.65
C ASN A 45 -3.23 -10.53 3.46
N GLY A 46 -3.63 -9.70 4.43
CA GLY A 46 -4.92 -9.02 4.40
C GLY A 46 -6.11 -9.98 4.48
N LEU A 47 -7.31 -9.44 4.20
CA LEU A 47 -8.55 -10.21 4.14
C LEU A 47 -9.31 -9.83 2.86
N PRO A 48 -9.96 -10.78 2.18
CA PRO A 48 -10.77 -10.47 1.00
C PRO A 48 -11.95 -9.57 1.39
N LEU A 49 -12.25 -8.58 0.55
CA LEU A 49 -13.40 -7.71 0.74
C LEU A 49 -14.69 -8.41 0.29
N ASN A 50 -15.71 -8.43 1.15
CA ASN A 50 -17.03 -8.99 0.81
C ASN A 50 -17.68 -8.19 -0.34
N PRO A 51 -18.10 -8.85 -1.45
CA PRO A 51 -18.73 -8.18 -2.60
C PRO A 51 -19.97 -7.34 -2.25
N VAL A 52 -20.78 -7.79 -1.30
CA VAL A 52 -22.03 -7.08 -0.90
C VAL A 52 -21.72 -5.78 -0.17
N ARG A 53 -20.57 -5.71 0.53
CA ARG A 53 -20.13 -4.50 1.23
C ARG A 53 -19.35 -3.55 0.32
N ARG A 54 -19.21 -3.87 -0.97
CA ARG A 54 -18.43 -3.08 -1.91
C ARG A 54 -19.27 -1.92 -2.43
N GLU A 55 -18.78 -0.70 -2.24
CA GLU A 55 -19.35 0.49 -2.84
C GLU A 55 -18.84 0.66 -4.28
N TYR A 56 -19.71 1.06 -5.19
CA TYR A 56 -19.33 1.30 -6.59
C TYR A 56 -18.55 2.62 -6.69
N PRO A 57 -17.36 2.63 -7.33
CA PRO A 57 -16.56 3.83 -7.44
C PRO A 57 -17.24 4.85 -8.37
N ARG A 58 -17.42 6.09 -7.90
CA ARG A 58 -18.10 7.17 -8.66
C ARG A 58 -17.37 8.50 -8.68
N ASN A 59 -16.36 8.67 -7.82
CA ASN A 59 -15.69 9.95 -7.64
C ASN A 59 -14.51 10.08 -8.60
N PHE A 60 -14.56 11.08 -9.48
CA PHE A 60 -13.45 11.43 -10.37
C PHE A 60 -12.21 11.88 -9.60
N ILE A 61 -11.03 11.51 -10.09
CA ILE A 61 -9.73 12.04 -9.64
C ILE A 61 -9.10 12.79 -10.81
N CYS A 62 -8.91 14.11 -10.64
CA CYS A 62 -8.14 14.92 -11.57
C CYS A 62 -6.64 14.65 -11.34
N THR A 63 -5.99 14.00 -12.32
CA THR A 63 -4.57 13.67 -12.22
C THR A 63 -3.67 14.80 -12.72
N GLY A 64 -4.20 15.69 -13.57
CA GLY A 64 -3.43 16.75 -14.23
C GLY A 64 -2.73 16.30 -15.51
N ILE A 65 -2.87 15.03 -15.91
CA ILE A 65 -2.32 14.47 -17.14
C ILE A 65 -3.47 14.35 -18.14
N SER A 66 -3.51 15.21 -19.15
CA SER A 66 -4.63 15.28 -20.10
C SER A 66 -4.94 13.95 -20.78
N ALA A 67 -3.93 13.14 -21.08
CA ALA A 67 -4.11 11.81 -21.66
C ALA A 67 -4.87 10.87 -20.71
N ILE A 68 -4.61 10.94 -19.40
CA ILE A 68 -5.32 10.13 -18.40
C ILE A 68 -6.71 10.72 -18.16
N ASP A 69 -6.81 12.02 -17.89
CA ASP A 69 -8.07 12.65 -17.51
C ASP A 69 -9.10 12.61 -18.66
N GLY A 70 -8.64 12.76 -19.91
CA GLY A 70 -9.51 12.82 -21.09
C GLY A 70 -9.77 11.49 -21.80
N LEU A 71 -8.83 10.53 -21.76
CA LEU A 71 -8.97 9.26 -22.49
C LEU A 71 -9.15 8.04 -21.57
N MET A 72 -8.63 8.10 -20.34
CA MET A 72 -8.64 6.97 -19.39
C MET A 72 -8.90 7.47 -17.96
N THR A 73 -10.02 8.16 -17.78
CA THR A 73 -10.41 8.84 -16.55
C THR A 73 -10.28 7.95 -15.30
N LEU A 74 -9.51 8.41 -14.31
CA LEU A 74 -9.29 7.68 -13.06
C LEU A 74 -10.44 7.93 -12.07
N ILE A 75 -11.02 6.86 -11.55
CA ILE A 75 -12.06 6.90 -10.51
C ILE A 75 -11.48 6.46 -9.16
N ARG A 76 -11.86 7.13 -8.07
CA ARG A 76 -11.45 6.77 -6.70
C ARG A 76 -11.84 5.33 -6.38
N GLY A 77 -10.85 4.50 -6.07
CA GLY A 77 -11.01 3.07 -5.78
C GLY A 77 -10.79 2.15 -7.00
N GLN A 78 -10.62 2.71 -8.19
CA GLN A 78 -10.17 1.97 -9.37
C GLN A 78 -8.67 1.64 -9.27
N LYS A 79 -8.27 0.52 -9.85
CA LYS A 79 -6.86 0.12 -10.01
C LYS A 79 -6.50 0.27 -11.49
N LEU A 80 -5.71 1.28 -11.84
CA LEU A 80 -5.26 1.57 -13.21
C LEU A 80 -3.75 1.30 -13.30
N PRO A 81 -3.30 0.24 -14.00
CA PRO A 81 -1.88 -0.04 -14.15
C PRO A 81 -1.23 0.91 -15.18
N ILE A 82 0.07 1.18 -15.00
CA ILE A 82 0.92 1.89 -15.97
C ILE A 82 1.89 0.86 -16.54
N PHE A 83 1.86 0.66 -17.86
CA PHE A 83 2.80 -0.22 -18.55
C PHE A 83 3.88 0.64 -19.22
N SER A 84 5.15 0.36 -18.88
CA SER A 84 6.33 1.06 -19.41
C SER A 84 7.41 0.04 -19.80
N GLY A 85 8.51 0.53 -20.36
CA GLY A 85 9.66 -0.25 -20.80
C GLY A 85 10.97 0.27 -20.23
N ASN A 86 12.01 -0.57 -20.29
CA ASN A 86 13.35 -0.17 -19.88
C ASN A 86 13.88 0.98 -20.75
N GLY A 87 14.45 2.01 -20.11
CA GLY A 87 14.92 3.23 -20.76
C GLY A 87 13.85 4.31 -20.97
N LEU A 88 12.58 4.04 -20.65
CA LEU A 88 11.54 5.07 -20.64
C LEU A 88 11.47 5.76 -19.27
N PRO A 89 11.11 7.05 -19.20
CA PRO A 89 11.05 7.81 -17.96
C PRO A 89 9.77 7.49 -17.16
N HIS A 90 9.81 6.42 -16.36
CA HIS A 90 8.69 6.00 -15.51
C HIS A 90 8.98 6.08 -14.01
N ASP A 91 10.21 6.48 -13.65
CA ASP A 91 10.68 6.71 -12.29
C ASP A 91 10.48 8.18 -11.87
#